data_AF-A0A351G2M9-F1
#
_entry.id   AF-A0A351G2M9-F1
#
_cell.length_a   1.000
_cell.length_b   1.000
_cell.length_c   1.000
_cell.angle_alpha   90.00
_cell.angle_beta   90.00
_cell.angle_gamma   90.00
#
_symmetry.space_group_name_H-M   'P 1'
#
loop_
_entity.id
_entity.type
_entity.pdbx_description
1 polymer ?
#
loop_
_entity_poly.entity_id
_entity_poly.type
_entity_poly.pdbx_seq_one_letter_code
_entity_poly.pdbx_strand_id
1 'polypeptide(L)'
;MSNLLFALVCGGFFIFVFFAGGVAAIIFGIRNRKKATESQSWPKAAGKITRAEVVRETDTDEEGFTSTTYRPDFEYQYEVAGSEFSNTRVSFGGTTSYSSKKKAEEKLNQYPLNGTVSVYYDPQNPAESVLVQGTKGTMGLVILGVVFVGVSIITSCVILISFL
;
A
#
# COMPACT_ATOMS: atom_id res chain seq x y z
N MET A 1 14.16 17.70 37.22
CA MET A 1 12.92 16.90 37.25
C MET A 1 12.04 17.10 36.02
N SER A 2 11.97 18.30 35.42
CA SER A 2 11.17 18.59 34.20
C SER A 2 11.58 17.79 32.95
N ASN A 3 12.89 17.66 32.67
CA ASN A 3 13.38 17.01 31.45
C ASN A 3 13.14 15.48 31.44
N LEU A 4 13.13 14.84 32.61
CA LEU A 4 12.92 13.40 32.77
C LEU A 4 11.45 13.01 32.52
N LEU A 5 10.53 13.84 33.02
CA LEU A 5 9.10 13.66 32.84
C LEU A 5 8.70 13.94 31.38
N PHE A 6 9.33 14.93 30.75
CA PHE A 6 9.19 15.20 29.32
C PHE A 6 9.70 14.04 28.45
N ALA A 7 10.87 13.48 28.77
CA ALA A 7 11.45 12.34 28.05
C ALA A 7 10.60 11.06 28.15
N LEU A 8 10.02 10.77 29.32
CA LEU A 8 9.16 9.60 29.51
C LEU A 8 7.82 9.74 28.79
N VAL A 9 7.21 10.93 28.81
CA VAL A 9 5.92 11.17 28.13
C VAL A 9 6.10 11.22 26.61
N CYS A 10 7.09 11.96 26.10
CA CYS A 10 7.35 12.04 24.66
C CYS A 10 7.90 10.72 24.10
N GLY A 11 8.84 10.08 24.80
CA GLY A 11 9.42 8.80 24.38
C GLY A 11 8.41 7.65 24.43
N GLY A 12 7.60 7.57 25.49
CA GLY A 12 6.55 6.56 25.62
C GLY A 12 5.47 6.71 24.55
N PHE A 13 5.06 7.96 24.23
CA PHE A 13 4.11 8.22 23.16
C PHE A 13 4.67 7.81 21.78
N PHE A 14 5.94 8.14 21.50
CA PHE A 14 6.59 7.74 20.25
C PHE A 14 6.65 6.22 20.10
N ILE A 15 7.07 5.50 21.15
CA ILE A 15 7.12 4.03 21.16
C ILE A 15 5.73 3.44 20.92
N PHE A 16 4.70 3.97 21.57
CA PHE A 16 3.33 3.50 21.41
C PHE A 16 2.81 3.70 19.97
N VAL A 17 3.03 4.88 19.38
CA VAL A 17 2.61 5.17 17.99
C VAL A 17 3.30 4.24 17.00
N PHE A 18 4.61 4.05 17.13
CA PHE A 18 5.35 3.16 16.24
C PHE A 18 5.00 1.68 16.45
N PHE A 19 4.80 1.23 17.69
CA PHE A 19 4.37 -0.13 17.99
C PHE A 19 2.96 -0.40 17.44
N ALA A 20 2.01 0.50 17.69
CA ALA A 20 0.65 0.39 17.17
C ALA A 20 0.61 0.42 15.64
N GLY A 21 1.35 1.35 15.01
CA GLY A 21 1.51 1.41 13.56
C GLY A 21 2.13 0.14 12.98
N GLY A 22 3.13 -0.41 13.65
CA GLY A 22 3.79 -1.67 13.29
C GLY A 22 2.86 -2.88 13.37
N VAL A 23 2.12 -3.02 14.47
CA VAL A 23 1.10 -4.09 14.62
C VAL A 23 0.01 -3.95 13.55
N ALA A 24 -0.47 -2.73 13.28
CA ALA A 24 -1.45 -2.49 12.23
C ALA A 24 -0.92 -2.89 10.84
N ALA A 25 0.33 -2.56 10.53
CA ALA A 25 0.99 -2.96 9.29
C ALA A 25 1.13 -4.48 9.16
N ILE A 26 1.46 -5.19 10.25
CA ILE A 26 1.53 -6.66 10.27
C ILE A 26 0.14 -7.26 10.01
N ILE A 27 -0.90 -6.78 10.70
CA ILE A 27 -2.27 -7.25 10.50
C ILE A 27 -2.72 -7.01 9.06
N PHE A 28 -2.45 -5.83 8.51
CA PHE A 28 -2.79 -5.49 7.13
C PHE A 28 -2.04 -6.40 6.14
N GLY A 29 -0.76 -6.66 6.38
CA GLY A 29 0.07 -7.55 5.57
C GLY A 29 -0.42 -9.01 5.59
N ILE A 30 -0.79 -9.54 6.76
CA ILE A 30 -1.35 -10.89 6.90
C ILE A 30 -2.70 -10.99 6.18
N ARG A 31 -3.58 -9.98 6.35
CA ARG A 31 -4.87 -9.93 5.64
C ARG A 31 -4.68 -9.90 4.12
N ASN A 32 -3.78 -9.06 3.61
CA ASN A 32 -3.48 -9.04 2.17
C ASN A 32 -2.87 -10.35 1.68
N ARG A 33 -2.01 -11.01 2.46
CA ARG A 33 -1.48 -12.33 2.09
C ARG A 33 -2.58 -13.39 2.02
N LYS A 34 -3.47 -13.43 3.01
CA LYS A 34 -4.61 -14.36 3.02
C LYS A 34 -5.51 -14.12 1.81
N LYS A 35 -5.89 -12.87 1.56
CA LYS A 35 -6.69 -12.49 0.38
C LYS A 35 -5.97 -12.78 -0.94
N ALA A 36 -4.64 -12.63 -1.00
CA ALA A 36 -3.89 -12.97 -2.20
C ALA A 36 -3.89 -14.48 -2.49
N THR A 37 -3.90 -15.34 -1.45
CA THR A 37 -4.09 -16.78 -1.62
C THR A 37 -5.52 -17.10 -2.04
N GLU A 38 -6.52 -16.50 -1.38
CA GLU A 38 -7.94 -16.66 -1.73
C GLU A 38 -8.23 -16.15 -3.14
N SER A 39 -7.52 -15.11 -3.61
CA SER A 39 -7.69 -14.57 -4.96
C SER A 39 -7.37 -15.55 -6.08
N GLN A 40 -6.65 -16.64 -5.77
CA GLN A 40 -6.39 -17.70 -6.75
C GLN A 40 -7.67 -18.47 -7.11
N SER A 41 -8.65 -18.55 -6.20
CA SER A 41 -9.94 -19.19 -6.44
C SER A 41 -11.05 -18.20 -6.80
N TRP A 42 -10.73 -16.90 -6.94
CA TRP A 42 -11.73 -15.90 -7.27
C TRP A 42 -12.26 -16.07 -8.70
N PRO A 43 -13.59 -15.92 -8.90
CA PRO A 43 -14.18 -15.88 -10.23
C PRO A 43 -13.64 -14.70 -11.04
N LYS A 44 -13.63 -14.89 -12.36
CA LYS A 44 -13.22 -13.88 -13.34
C LYS A 44 -14.43 -13.23 -13.98
N ALA A 45 -14.41 -11.92 -14.10
CA ALA A 45 -15.33 -11.10 -14.88
C ALA A 45 -14.55 -10.34 -15.95
N ALA A 46 -15.20 -10.04 -17.08
CA ALA A 46 -14.65 -9.11 -18.06
C ALA A 46 -14.87 -7.68 -17.55
N GLY A 47 -13.79 -6.89 -17.54
CA GLY A 47 -13.84 -5.47 -17.21
C GLY A 47 -13.20 -4.62 -18.30
N LYS A 48 -13.34 -3.31 -18.16
CA LYS A 48 -12.82 -2.31 -19.09
C LYS A 48 -12.11 -1.20 -18.33
N ILE A 49 -10.95 -0.78 -18.83
CA ILE A 49 -10.24 0.38 -18.29
C ILE A 49 -11.00 1.65 -18.69
N THR A 50 -11.50 2.40 -17.71
CA THR A 50 -12.24 3.66 -17.88
C THR A 50 -11.36 4.89 -17.68
N ARG A 51 -10.24 4.75 -16.96
CA ARG A 51 -9.25 5.82 -16.74
C ARG A 51 -7.85 5.23 -16.83
N ALA A 52 -6.92 5.96 -17.45
CA ALA A 52 -5.50 5.61 -17.49
C ALA A 52 -4.67 6.88 -17.72
N GLU A 53 -4.07 7.42 -16.66
CA GLU A 53 -3.27 8.65 -16.69
C GLU A 53 -2.07 8.58 -15.73
N VAL A 54 -1.05 9.40 -15.97
CA VAL A 54 0.09 9.52 -15.04
C VAL A 54 -0.12 10.77 -14.18
N VAL A 55 -0.28 10.55 -12.88
CA VAL A 55 -0.35 11.63 -11.90
C VAL A 55 1.06 11.99 -11.48
N ARG A 56 1.38 13.29 -11.55
CA ARG A 56 2.64 13.85 -11.05
C ARG A 56 2.39 14.40 -9.65
N GLU A 57 3.07 13.84 -8.67
CA GLU A 57 3.11 14.34 -7.30
C GLU A 57 4.45 15.05 -7.10
N THR A 58 4.44 16.20 -6.44
CA THR A 58 5.65 16.98 -6.18
C THR A 58 5.59 17.44 -4.74
N ASP A 59 6.52 16.90 -3.94
CA ASP A 59 6.66 17.20 -2.54
C ASP A 59 7.90 18.07 -2.35
N THR A 60 7.76 19.14 -1.57
CA THR A 60 8.89 20.01 -1.20
C THR A 60 9.01 19.95 0.32
N ASP A 61 10.19 19.60 0.82
CA ASP A 61 10.42 19.58 2.26
C ASP A 61 10.72 20.98 2.82
N GLU A 62 10.84 21.08 4.15
CA GLU A 62 11.11 22.34 4.85
C GLU A 62 12.50 22.94 4.54
N GLU A 63 13.45 22.13 4.05
CA GLU A 63 14.78 22.54 3.60
C GLU A 63 14.81 23.00 2.12
N GLY A 64 13.67 22.95 1.43
CA GLY A 64 13.51 23.38 0.04
C GLY A 64 13.88 22.30 -0.99
N PHE A 65 14.05 21.04 -0.57
CA PHE A 65 14.29 19.94 -1.50
C PHE A 65 12.97 19.52 -2.16
N THR A 66 12.88 19.68 -3.48
CA THR A 66 11.73 19.23 -4.27
C THR A 66 11.98 17.83 -4.84
N SER A 67 11.12 16.88 -4.47
CA SER A 67 11.05 15.55 -5.08
C SER A 67 9.82 15.43 -5.96
N THR A 68 9.99 15.01 -7.21
CA THR A 68 8.87 14.72 -8.12
C THR A 68 8.72 13.21 -8.28
N THR A 69 7.52 12.71 -8.04
CA THR A 69 7.16 11.30 -8.25
C THR A 69 6.02 11.19 -9.25
N TYR A 70 6.01 10.10 -10.02
CA TYR A 70 5.00 9.81 -11.03
C TYR A 70 4.26 8.52 -10.66
N ARG A 71 2.95 8.61 -10.50
CA ARG A 71 2.08 7.49 -10.15
C ARG A 71 1.18 7.15 -11.33
N PRO A 72 1.11 5.89 -11.78
CA PRO A 72 0.09 5.47 -12.73
C PRO A 72 -1.26 5.45 -12.00
N ASP A 73 -2.20 6.25 -12.49
CA ASP A 73 -3.59 6.26 -12.06
C ASP A 73 -4.43 5.61 -13.15
N PHE A 74 -5.16 4.56 -12.80
CA PHE A 74 -6.06 3.92 -13.72
C PHE A 74 -7.25 3.36 -12.95
N GLU A 75 -8.40 3.34 -13.60
CA GLU A 75 -9.65 2.83 -13.07
C GLU A 75 -10.20 1.83 -14.08
N TYR A 76 -10.77 0.75 -13.56
CA TYR A 76 -11.48 -0.23 -14.36
C TYR A 76 -12.87 -0.44 -13.81
N GLN A 77 -13.79 -0.73 -14.73
CA GLN A 77 -15.18 -1.04 -14.43
C GLN A 77 -15.50 -2.45 -14.90
N TYR A 78 -16.33 -3.16 -14.14
CA TYR A 78 -16.77 -4.51 -14.42
C TYR A 78 -18.18 -4.73 -13.87
N GLU A 79 -18.88 -5.71 -14.43
CA GLU A 79 -20.24 -6.02 -14.03
C GLU A 79 -20.29 -7.41 -13.38
N VAL A 80 -20.97 -7.50 -12.23
CA VAL A 80 -21.24 -8.76 -11.54
C VAL A 80 -22.71 -8.82 -11.20
N ALA A 81 -23.42 -9.83 -11.71
CA ALA A 81 -24.84 -10.07 -11.45
C ALA A 81 -25.74 -8.82 -11.67
N GLY A 82 -25.51 -8.07 -12.76
CA GLY A 82 -26.30 -6.87 -13.09
C GLY A 82 -25.90 -5.60 -12.33
N SER A 83 -24.87 -5.65 -11.48
CA SER A 83 -24.35 -4.49 -10.75
C SER A 83 -22.97 -4.10 -11.28
N GLU A 84 -22.80 -2.81 -11.59
CA GLU A 84 -21.52 -2.26 -12.00
C GLU A 84 -20.64 -1.94 -10.78
N PHE A 85 -19.38 -2.32 -10.86
CA PHE A 85 -18.36 -2.03 -9.86
C PHE A 85 -17.16 -1.38 -10.55
N SER A 86 -16.50 -0.46 -9.86
CA SER A 86 -15.23 0.10 -10.29
C SER A 86 -14.16 -0.01 -9.22
N ASN A 87 -12.90 -0.13 -9.66
CA ASN A 87 -11.76 -0.25 -8.76
C ASN A 87 -10.48 0.20 -9.49
N THR A 88 -9.44 0.53 -8.72
CA THR A 88 -8.14 1.02 -9.20
C THR A 88 -6.98 0.08 -8.84
N ARG A 89 -7.28 -1.05 -8.18
CA ARG A 89 -6.26 -1.97 -7.67
C ARG A 89 -5.80 -2.97 -8.74
N VAL A 90 -4.51 -2.94 -9.11
CA VAL A 90 -3.90 -4.00 -9.95
C VAL A 90 -3.76 -5.31 -9.16
N SER A 91 -3.18 -5.24 -7.95
CA SER A 91 -2.85 -6.39 -7.11
C SER A 91 -2.87 -6.00 -5.62
N PHE A 92 -2.78 -6.99 -4.72
CA PHE A 92 -2.62 -6.77 -3.27
C PHE A 92 -1.25 -6.20 -2.87
N GLY A 93 -0.42 -5.81 -3.84
CA GLY A 93 0.88 -5.19 -3.63
C GLY A 93 0.86 -3.68 -3.40
N GLY A 94 -0.29 -3.03 -3.60
CA GLY A 94 -0.41 -1.57 -3.57
C GLY A 94 -0.07 -0.92 -4.91
N THR A 95 -0.17 0.41 -4.96
CA THR A 95 0.21 1.19 -6.15
C THR A 95 1.68 1.59 -6.04
N THR A 96 2.46 1.35 -7.09
CA THR A 96 3.88 1.75 -7.14
C THR A 96 4.00 3.13 -7.76
N SER A 97 4.64 4.05 -7.04
CA SER A 97 5.07 5.34 -7.58
C SER A 97 6.50 5.24 -8.11
N TYR A 98 6.80 5.95 -9.19
CA TYR A 98 8.07 5.88 -9.91
C TYR A 98 8.75 7.25 -9.94
N SER A 99 10.08 7.28 -9.85
CA SER A 99 10.87 8.51 -10.02
C SER A 99 10.95 9.01 -11.47
N SER A 100 10.44 8.22 -12.43
CA SER A 100 10.46 8.55 -13.86
C SER A 100 9.09 8.40 -14.47
N LYS A 101 8.62 9.46 -15.16
CA LYS A 101 7.37 9.46 -15.92
C LYS A 101 7.30 8.28 -16.90
N LYS A 102 8.40 8.00 -17.60
CA LYS A 102 8.48 6.92 -18.59
C LYS A 102 8.16 5.55 -17.98
N LYS A 103 8.61 5.27 -16.76
CA LYS A 103 8.29 4.01 -16.07
C LYS A 103 6.81 3.90 -15.69
N ALA A 104 6.19 5.01 -15.30
CA ALA A 104 4.75 5.04 -15.04
C ALA A 104 3.95 4.84 -16.33
N GLU A 105 4.35 5.48 -17.43
CA GLU A 105 3.75 5.30 -18.77
C GLU A 105 3.90 3.85 -19.28
N GLU A 106 5.07 3.22 -19.12
CA GLU A 106 5.30 1.82 -19.46
C GLU A 106 4.34 0.88 -18.70
N LYS A 107 3.94 1.24 -17.48
CA LYS A 107 2.96 0.46 -16.72
C LYS A 107 1.54 0.65 -17.23
N LEU A 108 1.16 1.87 -17.60
CA LEU A 108 -0.14 2.16 -18.22
C LEU A 108 -0.28 1.55 -19.61
N ASN A 109 0.82 1.40 -20.35
CA ASN A 109 0.80 0.72 -21.66
C ASN A 109 0.36 -0.75 -21.56
N GLN A 110 0.47 -1.39 -20.39
CA GLN A 110 -0.07 -2.74 -20.15
C GLN A 110 -1.60 -2.72 -19.95
N TYR A 111 -2.17 -1.56 -19.62
CA TYR A 111 -3.59 -1.36 -19.33
C TYR A 111 -4.10 -0.11 -20.06
N PRO A 112 -4.16 -0.13 -21.41
CA PRO A 112 -4.56 1.04 -22.18
C PRO A 112 -6.01 1.43 -21.88
N LEU A 113 -6.30 2.73 -22.02
CA LEU A 113 -7.67 3.25 -21.92
C LEU A 113 -8.60 2.49 -22.87
N ASN A 114 -9.80 2.16 -22.40
CA ASN A 114 -10.77 1.30 -23.09
C ASN A 114 -10.32 -0.15 -23.35
N GLY A 115 -9.16 -0.56 -22.86
CA GLY A 115 -8.68 -1.94 -22.95
C GLY A 115 -9.56 -2.89 -22.14
N THR A 116 -9.78 -4.09 -22.67
CA THR A 116 -10.45 -5.18 -21.97
C THR A 116 -9.47 -5.86 -21.03
N VAL A 117 -9.88 -6.07 -19.78
CA VAL A 117 -9.07 -6.71 -18.74
C VAL A 117 -9.87 -7.79 -18.03
N SER A 118 -9.16 -8.82 -17.56
CA SER A 118 -9.74 -9.83 -16.67
C SER A 118 -9.72 -9.29 -15.25
N VAL A 119 -10.90 -9.13 -14.65
CA VAL A 119 -11.07 -8.70 -13.27
C VAL A 119 -11.40 -9.92 -12.42
N TYR A 120 -10.60 -10.16 -11.39
CA TYR A 120 -10.87 -11.18 -10.38
C TYR A 120 -11.50 -10.51 -9.18
N TYR A 121 -12.70 -10.95 -8.79
CA TYR A 121 -13.47 -10.33 -7.72
C TYR A 121 -13.79 -11.31 -6.60
N ASP A 122 -13.94 -10.83 -5.37
CA ASP A 122 -14.37 -11.65 -4.24
C ASP A 122 -15.86 -12.00 -4.40
N PRO A 123 -16.25 -13.28 -4.49
CA PRO A 123 -17.66 -13.67 -4.64
C PRO A 123 -18.50 -13.32 -3.40
N GLN A 124 -17.89 -13.16 -2.23
CA GLN A 124 -18.58 -12.71 -1.00
C GLN A 124 -18.67 -11.18 -0.93
N ASN A 125 -17.80 -10.46 -1.65
CA ASN A 125 -17.78 -9.01 -1.70
C ASN A 125 -17.33 -8.51 -3.09
N PRO A 126 -18.24 -8.40 -4.08
CA PRO A 126 -17.89 -8.05 -5.45
C PRO A 126 -17.22 -6.69 -5.63
N ALA A 127 -17.31 -5.79 -4.65
CA ALA A 127 -16.59 -4.51 -4.64
C ALA A 127 -15.07 -4.68 -4.46
N GLU A 128 -14.61 -5.82 -3.95
CA GLU A 128 -13.20 -6.14 -3.85
C GLU A 128 -12.73 -6.91 -5.07
N SER A 129 -11.80 -6.30 -5.82
CA SER A 129 -11.27 -6.88 -7.04
C SER A 129 -9.81 -6.55 -7.30
N VAL A 130 -9.17 -7.38 -8.14
CA VAL A 130 -7.80 -7.24 -8.62
C VAL A 130 -7.68 -7.69 -10.08
N LEU A 131 -6.78 -7.06 -10.83
CA LEU A 131 -6.46 -7.47 -12.22
C LEU A 131 -5.45 -8.62 -12.26
N VAL A 132 -4.61 -8.74 -11.23
CA VAL A 132 -3.56 -9.75 -11.12
C VAL A 132 -3.67 -10.44 -9.77
N GLN A 133 -3.90 -11.75 -9.81
CA GLN A 133 -3.93 -12.61 -8.63
C GLN A 133 -2.52 -12.76 -8.02
N GLY A 134 -2.46 -12.96 -6.70
CA GLY A 134 -1.21 -13.27 -5.98
C GLY A 134 -0.49 -12.07 -5.34
N THR A 135 0.68 -12.35 -4.77
CA THR A 135 1.39 -11.51 -3.77
C THR A 135 2.50 -10.63 -4.34
N LYS A 136 2.48 -10.30 -5.64
CA LYS A 136 3.51 -9.43 -6.24
C LYS A 136 3.36 -8.00 -5.67
N GLY A 137 4.12 -7.71 -4.60
CA GLY A 137 4.27 -6.38 -3.98
C GLY A 137 4.01 -6.31 -2.48
N THR A 138 3.29 -7.28 -1.89
CA THR A 138 2.92 -7.22 -0.46
C THR A 138 4.12 -7.48 0.47
N MET A 139 5.18 -8.12 -0.03
CA MET A 139 6.36 -8.47 0.75
C MET A 139 7.18 -7.24 1.18
N GLY A 140 7.23 -6.18 0.37
CA GLY A 140 7.98 -4.95 0.69
C GLY A 140 7.39 -4.18 1.87
N LEU A 141 6.06 -4.02 1.91
CA LEU A 141 5.36 -3.37 3.02
C LEU A 141 5.51 -4.13 4.35
N VAL A 142 5.45 -5.47 4.29
CA VAL A 142 5.67 -6.31 5.48
C VAL A 142 7.10 -6.19 5.99
N ILE A 143 8.10 -6.21 5.10
CA ILE A 143 9.51 -6.03 5.48
C ILE A 143 9.74 -4.65 6.09
N LEU A 144 9.19 -3.60 5.48
CA LEU A 144 9.30 -2.23 5.99
C LEU A 144 8.65 -2.10 7.38
N GLY A 145 7.45 -2.65 7.57
CA GLY A 145 6.77 -2.67 8.86
C GLY A 145 7.57 -3.41 9.95
N VAL A 146 8.19 -4.55 9.61
CA VAL A 146 9.06 -5.30 10.52
C VAL A 146 10.31 -4.50 10.90
N VAL A 147 10.92 -3.78 9.94
CA VAL A 147 12.06 -2.90 10.20
C VAL A 147 11.67 -1.77 11.17
N PHE A 148 10.53 -1.11 10.95
CA PHE A 148 10.06 -0.06 11.85
C PHE A 148 9.80 -0.56 13.28
N VAL A 149 9.17 -1.74 13.43
CA VAL A 149 8.98 -2.38 14.76
C VAL A 149 10.32 -2.71 15.41
N GLY A 150 11.25 -3.30 14.66
CA GLY A 150 12.58 -3.65 15.16
C GLY A 150 13.36 -2.44 15.65
N VAL A 151 13.39 -1.35 14.87
CA VAL A 151 14.05 -0.09 15.25
C VAL A 151 13.43 0.48 16.53
N SER A 152 12.11 0.43 16.65
CA SER A 152 11.38 0.95 17.83
C SER A 152 11.69 0.17 19.11
N ILE A 153 11.88 -1.14 19.02
CA ILE A 153 12.27 -1.98 20.15
C ILE A 153 13.72 -1.71 20.55
N ILE A 154 14.62 -1.57 19.58
CA ILE A 154 16.04 -1.30 19.84
C ILE A 154 16.23 0.05 20.51
N THR A 155 15.58 1.11 20.02
CA THR A 155 15.66 2.44 20.63
C THR A 155 15.08 2.43 22.05
N SER A 156 13.96 1.74 22.28
CA SER A 156 13.39 1.55 23.62
C SER A 156 14.38 0.87 24.58
N CYS A 157 15.06 -0.20 24.15
CA CYS A 157 16.07 -0.88 24.96
C CYS A 157 17.29 0.00 25.27
N VAL A 158 17.79 0.76 24.29
CA VAL A 158 18.94 1.67 24.49
C VAL A 158 18.61 2.76 25.50
N ILE A 159 17.40 3.32 25.42
CA ILE A 159 16.90 4.32 26.37
C ILE A 159 16.85 3.71 27.77
N LEU A 160 16.27 2.51 27.94
CA LEU A 160 16.19 1.82 29.24
C LEU A 160 17.56 1.51 29.85
N ILE A 161 18.53 1.05 29.05
CA ILE A 161 19.90 0.74 29.50
C ILE A 161 20.65 2.01 29.90
N SER A 162 20.42 3.12 29.22
CA SER A 162 21.07 4.40 29.54
C SER A 162 20.59 5.03 30.87
N PHE A 163 19.51 4.50 31.43
CA PHE A 163 18.91 4.94 32.71
C PHE A 163 19.16 3.94 33.87
N LEU A 164 19.82 2.82 33.62
CA LEU A 164 20.27 1.81 34.60
C LEU A 164 21.70 2.10 35.06
#